data_AF-A0A5U9QYX5-F1
#
_entry.id   AF-A0A5U9QYX5-F1
#
_cell.length_a   1.000
_cell.length_b   1.000
_cell.length_c   1.000
_cell.angle_alpha   90.00
_cell.angle_beta   90.00
_cell.angle_gamma   90.00
#
_symmetry.space_group_name_H-M   'P 1'
#
loop_
_entity.id
_entity.type
_entity.pdbx_description
1 polymer ?
#
loop_
_entity_poly.entity_id
_entity_poly.type
_entity_poly.pdbx_seq_one_letter_code
_entity_poly.pdbx_strand_id
1 'polypeptide(L)' 'AAINALIQQIELLKQRCALPSLAVALKEGRSDFSARIPAMVQAALADVTLRTNPRPANAEEIRELLEELL' A
#
# COMPACT_ATOMS: atom_id res chain seq x y z
N ALA A 1 -11.62 -15.49 10.79
CA ALA A 1 -12.42 -14.64 11.70
C ALA A 1 -11.60 -13.52 12.33
N ALA A 2 -10.52 -13.80 13.07
CA ALA A 2 -9.74 -12.78 13.78
C ALA A 2 -9.05 -11.74 12.86
N ILE A 3 -8.45 -12.16 11.74
CA ILE A 3 -7.76 -11.24 10.81
C ILE A 3 -8.74 -10.22 10.20
N ASN A 4 -9.89 -10.67 9.71
CA ASN A 4 -10.90 -9.77 9.14
C ASN A 4 -11.45 -8.80 10.19
N ALA A 5 -11.64 -9.25 11.43
CA ALA A 5 -12.04 -8.37 12.52
C ALA A 5 -10.98 -7.30 12.80
N LEU A 6 -9.69 -7.67 12.78
CA LEU A 6 -8.58 -6.72 12.94
C LEU A 6 -8.55 -5.69 11.80
N ILE A 7 -8.69 -6.12 10.55
CA ILE A 7 -8.76 -5.20 9.39
C ILE A 7 -9.88 -4.18 9.58
N GLN A 8 -11.08 -4.61 9.97
CA GLN A 8 -12.21 -3.71 10.19
C GLN A 8 -11.96 -2.71 11.33
N GLN A 9 -11.30 -3.13 12.41
CA GLN A 9 -10.93 -2.22 13.51
C GLN A 9 -9.90 -1.18 13.06
N ILE A 10 -8.93 -1.55 12.22
CA ILE A 10 -7.95 -0.62 11.65
C ILE A 10 -8.65 0.40 10.74
N GLU A 11 -9.59 -0.04 9.89
CA GLU A 11 -10.34 0.88 9.04
C GLU A 11 -11.19 1.86 9.84
N LEU A 12 -11.87 1.40 10.90
CA LEU A 12 -12.61 2.28 11.80
C LEU A 12 -11.69 3.30 12.50
N LEU A 13 -10.50 2.87 12.92
CA LEU A 13 -9.51 3.77 13.52
C LEU A 13 -9.04 4.84 12.53
N LYS A 14 -8.72 4.46 11.28
CA LYS A 14 -8.35 5.40 10.22
C LYS A 14 -9.41 6.48 10.02
N GLN A 15 -10.70 6.09 10.00
CA GLN A 15 -11.83 7.03 9.91
C GLN A 15 -11.91 7.98 11.10
N ARG A 16 -11.77 7.47 12.32
CA ARG A 16 -11.79 8.29 13.56
C ARG A 16 -10.63 9.28 13.61
N CYS A 17 -9.49 8.93 13.02
CA CYS A 17 -8.33 9.82 12.87
C CYS A 17 -8.42 10.74 11.64
N ALA A 18 -9.53 10.70 10.88
CA ALA A 18 -9.73 11.46 9.65
C ALA A 18 -8.59 11.25 8.62
N LEU A 19 -8.00 10.05 8.57
CA LEU A 19 -6.97 9.72 7.58
C LEU A 19 -7.62 9.59 6.19
N PRO A 20 -7.22 10.39 5.19
CA PRO A 20 -7.76 10.26 3.85
C PRO A 20 -7.27 8.95 3.20
N SER A 21 -8.05 8.43 2.25
CA SER A 21 -7.52 7.40 1.35
C SER A 21 -6.39 7.99 0.48
N LEU A 22 -5.52 7.12 -0.03
CA LEU A 22 -4.42 7.58 -0.90
C LEU A 22 -4.96 8.33 -2.12
N ALA A 23 -6.01 7.82 -2.77
CA ALA A 23 -6.70 8.48 -3.86
C ALA A 23 -7.17 9.91 -3.55
N VAL A 24 -7.69 10.15 -2.33
CA VAL A 24 -8.10 11.49 -1.86
C VAL A 24 -6.90 12.37 -1.58
N ALA A 25 -5.85 11.82 -0.97
CA ALA A 25 -4.62 12.55 -0.66
C ALA A 25 -3.87 13.01 -1.92
N LEU A 26 -3.83 12.16 -2.95
CA LEU A 26 -3.11 12.42 -4.21
C LEU A 26 -3.77 13.49 -5.08
N LYS A 27 -5.10 13.67 -5.02
CA LYS A 27 -5.85 14.62 -5.86
C LYS A 27 -5.52 14.47 -7.36
N GLU A 28 -4.82 15.44 -7.95
CA GLU A 28 -4.40 15.48 -9.35
C GLU A 28 -3.13 14.63 -9.60
N GLY A 29 -2.37 14.30 -8.54
CA GLY A 29 -1.13 13.53 -8.62
C GLY A 29 -1.29 12.02 -8.78
N ARG A 30 -2.50 11.51 -9.08
CA ARG A 30 -2.71 10.06 -9.28
C ARG A 30 -1.94 9.53 -10.48
N SER A 31 -1.92 10.27 -11.59
CA SER A 31 -1.18 9.86 -12.79
C SER A 31 0.33 9.81 -12.51
N ASP A 32 0.85 10.77 -11.74
CA ASP A 32 2.25 10.79 -11.35
C ASP A 32 2.59 9.62 -10.42
N PHE A 33 1.69 9.28 -9.50
CA PHE A 33 1.84 8.09 -8.65
C PHE A 33 1.91 6.82 -9.50
N SER A 34 0.95 6.60 -10.41
CA SER A 34 0.93 5.45 -11.31
C SER A 34 2.22 5.34 -12.12
N ALA A 35 2.70 6.46 -12.68
CA ALA A 35 3.94 6.50 -13.46
C ALA A 35 5.19 6.14 -12.63
N ARG A 36 5.15 6.34 -11.30
CA ARG A 36 6.25 6.02 -10.39
C ARG A 36 6.22 4.59 -9.83
N ILE A 37 5.12 3.84 -10.01
CA ILE A 37 4.99 2.48 -9.48
C ILE A 37 6.19 1.59 -9.86
N PRO A 38 6.70 1.54 -11.12
CA PRO A 38 7.86 0.72 -11.46
C PRO A 38 9.10 1.04 -10.62
N ALA A 39 9.37 2.32 -10.36
CA ALA A 39 10.50 2.75 -9.53
C ALA A 39 10.28 2.41 -8.05
N MET A 40 9.05 2.53 -7.54
CA MET A 40 8.69 2.15 -6.17
C MET A 40 8.82 0.64 -5.93
N VAL A 41 8.44 -0.18 -6.91
CA VAL A 41 8.64 -1.65 -6.85
C VAL A 41 10.13 -1.98 -6.72
N GLN A 42 10.99 -1.35 -7.53
CA GLN A 42 12.45 -1.59 -7.42
C GLN A 42 13.00 -1.13 -6.07
N ALA A 43 12.54 0.01 -5.55
CA ALA A 43 12.94 0.48 -4.23
C ALA A 43 12.50 -0.49 -3.12
N ALA A 44 11.28 -1.01 -3.17
CA ALA A 44 10.76 -1.97 -2.21
C ALA A 44 11.52 -3.31 -2.25
N LEU A 45 11.88 -3.80 -3.44
CA LEU A 45 12.68 -5.03 -3.60
C LEU A 45 14.11 -4.88 -3.07
N ALA A 46 14.68 -3.67 -3.15
CA ALA A 46 16.01 -3.37 -2.63
C ALA A 46 16.01 -3.13 -1.11
N ASP A 47 14.85 -2.89 -0.50
CA ASP A 47 14.74 -2.60 0.92
C ASP A 47 15.00 -3.87 1.77
N VAL A 48 15.97 -3.78 2.67
CA VAL A 48 16.38 -4.90 3.52
C VAL A 48 15.27 -5.37 4.46
N THR A 49 14.30 -4.51 4.78
CA THR A 49 13.17 -4.83 5.65
C THR A 49 12.23 -5.85 5.01
N LEU A 50 12.17 -5.93 3.67
CA LEU A 50 11.35 -6.91 2.96
C LEU A 50 11.68 -8.36 3.34
N ARG A 51 12.94 -8.63 3.73
CA ARG A 51 13.38 -9.96 4.19
C ARG A 51 12.73 -10.41 5.49
N THR A 52 12.13 -9.48 6.25
CA THR A 52 11.43 -9.76 7.51
C THR A 52 9.93 -9.89 7.34
N ASN A 53 9.40 -9.71 6.12
CA ASN A 53 7.99 -9.91 5.83
C ASN A 53 7.64 -11.41 5.98
N PRO A 54 6.58 -11.80 6.71
CA PRO A 54 6.25 -13.22 6.95
C PRO A 54 6.04 -14.04 5.67
N ARG A 55 5.67 -13.36 4.59
CA ARG A 55 5.56 -13.92 3.24
C ARG A 55 6.54 -13.16 2.32
N PRO A 56 7.43 -13.86 1.58
CA PRO A 56 8.20 -13.22 0.52
C PRO A 56 7.24 -12.57 -0.48
N ALA A 57 7.55 -11.35 -0.90
CA ALA A 57 6.79 -10.65 -1.94
C ALA A 57 7.69 -10.43 -3.16
N ASN A 58 7.18 -10.75 -4.34
CA ASN A 58 7.85 -10.52 -5.61
C ASN A 58 7.45 -9.16 -6.21
N ALA A 59 8.08 -8.80 -7.33
CA ALA A 59 7.85 -7.51 -8.00
C ALA A 59 6.38 -7.30 -8.41
N GLU A 60 5.73 -8.36 -8.88
CA GLU A 60 4.36 -8.31 -9.37
C GLU A 60 3.37 -8.12 -8.23
N GLU A 61 3.53 -8.86 -7.14
CA GLU A 61 2.68 -8.73 -5.96
C GLU A 61 2.78 -7.34 -5.32
N ILE A 62 3.99 -6.76 -5.28
CA ILE A 62 4.18 -5.38 -4.80
C ILE A 62 3.52 -4.39 -5.76
N ARG A 63 3.63 -4.61 -7.07
CA ARG A 63 2.99 -3.77 -8.09
C ARG A 63 1.47 -3.77 -7.93
N GLU A 64 0.84 -4.95 -7.86
CA GLU A 64 -0.60 -5.11 -7.66
C GLU A 64 -1.06 -4.38 -6.39
N LEU A 65 -0.36 -4.55 -5.27
CA LEU A 65 -0.68 -3.86 -4.02
C LEU A 65 -0.60 -2.33 -4.14
N LEU A 66 0.34 -1.79 -4.92
CA LEU A 66 0.45 -0.35 -5.15
C LEU A 66 -0.65 0.18 -6.09
N GLU A 67 -1.04 -0.62 -7.08
CA GLU A 67 -2.13 -0.32 -8.01
C GLU A 67 -3.49 -0.34 -7.31
N GLU A 68 -3.72 -1.25 -6.35
CA GLU A 68 -4.95 -1.33 -5.53
C GLU A 68 -5.17 -0.10 -4.62
N LEU A 69 -4.15 0.73 -4.38
CA LEU A 69 -4.28 1.93 -3.54
C LEU A 69 -4.89 3.14 -4.27
N LEU A 70 -4.98 3.10 -5.60
CA LEU A 70 -5.45 4.21 -6.46
C LEU A 70 -6.97 4.25 -6.64
#